data_AF-A0A2N3LJM9-F1
#
_entry.id   AF-A0A2N3LJM9-F1
#
_cell.length_a   1.000
_cell.length_b   1.000
_cell.length_c   1.000
_cell.angle_alpha   90.00
_cell.angle_beta   90.00
_cell.angle_gamma   90.00
#
_symmetry.space_group_name_H-M   'P 1'
#
loop_
_entity.id
_entity.type
_entity.pdbx_description
1 polymer ?
#
loop_
_entity_poly.entity_id
_entity_poly.type
_entity_poly.pdbx_seq_one_letter_code
_entity_poly.pdbx_strand_id
1 'polypeptide(L)'
;MHKYDLIFASVGSLMSILFFILVNYLTSPSHIWFIYPVFFLLLWPVSVYFIKKREYKIHSLCISIIIILYLFITNFLYSPSHPWALYAFYPFIWWPIMLIFENARKTVSLGLIGSFITIMYYSILNMAISPGYPWAIYPSFIVLWWPLVLYHVRSNKFFQFSILASLYISIFFILVNMVSSPNEIWAVYPIFMVLWWPLSMYYYYFKRKESIR
;
A
#
# COMPACT_ATOMS: atom_id res chain seq x y z
N MET A 1 -3.92 27.06 -4.33
CA MET A 1 -4.58 26.51 -5.53
C MET A 1 -5.37 27.63 -6.19
N HIS A 2 -5.03 27.96 -7.43
CA HIS A 2 -5.56 29.11 -8.16
C HIS A 2 -6.95 28.81 -8.75
N LYS A 3 -7.66 29.87 -9.15
CA LYS A 3 -9.01 29.78 -9.75
C LYS A 3 -9.03 28.86 -10.99
N TYR A 4 -7.92 28.80 -11.72
CA TYR A 4 -7.78 28.11 -13.01
C TYR A 4 -7.36 26.65 -12.92
N ASP A 5 -7.03 26.12 -11.74
CA ASP A 5 -6.49 24.76 -11.59
C ASP A 5 -7.43 23.67 -12.13
N LEU A 6 -8.75 23.82 -11.93
CA LEU A 6 -9.74 22.87 -12.43
C LEU A 6 -9.88 22.95 -13.96
N ILE A 7 -9.85 24.17 -14.52
CA ILE A 7 -9.92 24.37 -15.97
C ILE A 7 -8.68 23.78 -16.62
N PHE A 8 -7.50 24.06 -16.04
CA PHE A 8 -6.23 23.49 -16.48
C PHE A 8 -6.25 21.96 -16.45
N ALA A 9 -6.69 21.36 -15.34
CA ALA A 9 -6.80 19.91 -15.23
C ALA A 9 -7.76 19.33 -16.27
N SER A 10 -8.95 19.91 -16.44
CA SER A 10 -9.94 19.42 -17.40
C SER A 10 -9.46 19.54 -18.85
N VAL A 11 -8.93 20.69 -19.25
CA VAL A 11 -8.43 20.92 -20.62
C VAL A 11 -7.18 20.07 -20.88
N GLY A 12 -6.25 20.02 -19.94
CA GLY A 12 -5.03 19.20 -20.03
C GLY A 12 -5.35 17.71 -20.15
N SER A 13 -6.30 17.21 -19.36
CA SER A 13 -6.82 15.85 -19.49
C SER A 13 -7.44 15.61 -20.86
N LEU A 14 -8.32 16.49 -21.33
CA LEU A 14 -8.97 16.34 -22.64
C LEU A 14 -7.96 16.27 -23.79
N MET A 15 -7.01 17.21 -23.82
CA MET A 15 -5.96 17.26 -24.85
C MET A 15 -5.10 15.99 -24.81
N SER A 16 -4.70 15.55 -23.62
CA SER A 16 -3.89 14.34 -23.46
C SER A 16 -4.66 13.08 -23.85
N ILE A 17 -5.96 12.99 -23.53
CA ILE A 17 -6.83 11.88 -23.94
C ILE A 17 -6.90 11.80 -25.47
N LEU A 18 -7.19 12.92 -26.14
CA LEU A 18 -7.24 12.97 -27.61
C LEU A 18 -5.91 12.59 -28.23
N PHE A 19 -4.80 13.07 -27.67
CA PHE A 19 -3.46 12.69 -28.09
C PHE A 19 -3.23 11.18 -27.97
N PHE A 20 -3.52 10.56 -26.82
CA PHE A 20 -3.33 9.13 -26.64
C PHE A 20 -4.22 8.28 -27.55
N ILE A 21 -5.47 8.70 -27.80
CA ILE A 21 -6.37 8.05 -28.76
C ILE A 21 -5.75 8.10 -30.16
N LEU A 22 -5.28 9.28 -30.60
CA LEU A 22 -4.68 9.45 -31.91
C LEU A 22 -3.41 8.60 -32.07
N VAL A 23 -2.50 8.64 -31.09
CA VAL A 23 -1.26 7.85 -31.12
C VAL A 23 -1.57 6.35 -31.16
N ASN A 24 -2.52 5.87 -30.36
CA ASN A 24 -2.94 4.47 -30.38
C ASN A 24 -3.50 4.05 -31.75
N TYR A 25 -4.35 4.88 -32.36
CA TYR A 25 -4.90 4.63 -33.69
C TYR A 25 -3.81 4.55 -34.77
N LEU A 26 -2.80 5.43 -34.70
CA LEU A 26 -1.72 5.49 -35.69
C LEU A 26 -0.67 4.39 -35.51
N THR A 27 -0.41 3.94 -34.28
CA THR A 27 0.72 3.03 -33.99
C THR A 27 0.28 1.58 -33.82
N SER A 28 -0.89 1.32 -33.24
CA SER A 28 -1.32 -0.03 -32.88
C SER A 28 -2.85 -0.12 -32.78
N PRO A 29 -3.58 0.00 -33.90
CA PRO A 29 -5.05 0.03 -33.90
C PRO A 29 -5.69 -1.29 -33.42
N SER A 30 -4.95 -2.40 -33.46
CA SER A 30 -5.41 -3.71 -32.97
C SER A 30 -5.47 -3.80 -31.43
N HIS A 31 -4.77 -2.91 -30.71
CA HIS A 31 -4.65 -2.97 -29.25
C HIS A 31 -5.01 -1.63 -28.64
N ILE A 32 -6.11 -1.56 -27.90
CA ILE A 32 -6.66 -0.33 -27.30
C ILE A 32 -5.89 0.04 -26.02
N TRP A 33 -4.58 0.30 -26.11
CA TRP A 33 -3.75 0.61 -24.94
C TRP A 33 -3.98 2.01 -24.36
N PHE A 34 -4.58 2.94 -25.12
CA PHE A 34 -4.83 4.29 -24.60
C PHE A 34 -5.76 4.29 -23.37
N ILE A 35 -6.56 3.24 -23.16
CA ILE A 35 -7.49 3.14 -22.02
C ILE A 35 -6.77 3.26 -20.67
N TYR A 36 -5.54 2.77 -20.57
CA TYR A 36 -4.75 2.79 -19.34
C TYR A 36 -4.38 4.21 -18.89
N PRO A 37 -3.74 5.07 -19.71
CA PRO A 37 -3.47 6.47 -19.34
C PRO A 37 -4.75 7.33 -19.28
N VAL A 38 -5.73 7.10 -20.16
CA VAL A 38 -6.99 7.87 -20.17
C VAL A 38 -7.75 7.73 -18.86
N PHE A 39 -7.75 6.54 -18.27
CA PHE A 39 -8.35 6.31 -16.97
C PHE A 39 -7.84 7.28 -15.89
N PHE A 40 -6.52 7.43 -15.75
CA PHE A 40 -5.94 8.36 -14.76
C PHE A 40 -6.18 9.83 -15.11
N LEU A 41 -6.17 10.17 -16.40
CA LEU A 41 -6.49 11.53 -16.85
C LEU A 41 -7.93 11.93 -16.52
N LEU A 42 -8.88 10.99 -16.54
CA LEU A 42 -10.26 11.25 -16.11
C LEU A 42 -10.38 11.45 -14.60
N LEU A 43 -9.58 10.74 -13.80
CA LEU A 43 -9.58 10.90 -12.34
C LEU A 43 -9.00 12.23 -11.87
N TRP A 44 -8.14 12.87 -12.67
CA TRP A 44 -7.43 14.07 -12.26
C TRP A 44 -8.34 15.29 -12.05
N PRO A 45 -9.22 15.70 -12.99
CA PRO A 45 -10.16 16.79 -12.78
C PRO A 45 -11.11 16.54 -11.61
N VAL A 46 -11.60 15.30 -11.46
CA VAL A 46 -12.44 14.87 -10.34
C VAL A 46 -11.71 15.09 -9.02
N SER A 47 -10.43 14.71 -8.97
CA SER A 47 -9.60 14.90 -7.78
C SER A 47 -9.38 16.37 -7.44
N VAL A 48 -9.04 17.19 -8.44
CA VAL A 48 -8.86 18.64 -8.26
C VAL A 48 -10.14 19.30 -7.74
N TYR A 49 -11.30 18.90 -8.26
CA TYR A 49 -12.60 19.42 -7.83
C TYR A 49 -12.85 19.18 -6.33
N PHE A 50 -12.74 17.94 -5.84
CA PHE A 50 -13.01 17.63 -4.44
C PHE A 50 -11.94 18.17 -3.49
N ILE A 51 -10.66 18.14 -3.89
CA ILE A 51 -9.56 18.71 -3.09
C ILE A 51 -9.76 20.21 -2.91
N LYS A 52 -10.19 20.93 -3.96
CA LYS A 52 -10.49 22.37 -3.87
C LYS A 52 -11.62 22.67 -2.89
N LYS A 53 -12.63 21.79 -2.81
CA LYS A 53 -13.71 21.88 -1.83
C LYS A 53 -13.33 21.37 -0.43
N ARG A 54 -12.13 20.81 -0.26
CA ARG A 54 -11.66 20.14 0.97
C ARG A 54 -12.55 18.95 1.38
N GLU A 55 -13.25 18.35 0.43
CA GLU A 55 -14.16 17.22 0.64
C GLU A 55 -13.42 15.88 0.51
N TYR A 56 -12.37 15.67 1.31
CA TYR A 56 -11.47 14.52 1.19
C TYR A 56 -12.17 13.16 1.41
N LYS A 57 -13.21 13.13 2.25
CA LYS A 57 -13.98 11.89 2.52
C LYS A 57 -14.75 11.45 1.27
N ILE A 58 -15.48 12.37 0.64
CA ILE A 58 -16.24 12.11 -0.59
C ILE A 58 -15.28 11.81 -1.75
N HIS A 59 -14.18 12.57 -1.85
CA HIS A 59 -13.11 12.32 -2.82
C HIS A 59 -12.66 10.86 -2.80
N SER A 60 -12.26 10.37 -1.61
CA SER A 60 -11.76 9.00 -1.47
C SER A 60 -12.80 7.95 -1.86
N LEU A 61 -14.07 8.16 -1.49
CA LEU A 61 -15.15 7.23 -1.83
C LEU A 61 -15.36 7.18 -3.35
N CYS A 62 -15.50 8.34 -3.99
CA CYS A 62 -15.70 8.43 -5.44
C CYS A 62 -14.53 7.81 -6.21
N ILE A 63 -13.29 8.16 -5.87
CA ILE A 63 -12.11 7.62 -6.55
C ILE A 63 -11.98 6.12 -6.33
N SER A 64 -12.25 5.63 -5.11
CA SER A 64 -12.19 4.19 -4.82
C SER A 64 -13.22 3.40 -5.62
N ILE A 65 -14.47 3.90 -5.73
CA ILE A 65 -15.51 3.28 -6.56
C ILE A 65 -15.07 3.21 -8.03
N ILE A 66 -14.57 4.33 -8.58
CA ILE A 66 -14.16 4.38 -9.99
C ILE A 66 -12.98 3.43 -10.26
N ILE A 67 -11.99 3.39 -9.37
CA ILE A 67 -10.85 2.45 -9.47
C ILE A 67 -11.32 1.01 -9.37
N ILE A 68 -12.15 0.67 -8.38
CA ILE A 68 -12.68 -0.69 -8.23
C ILE A 68 -13.42 -1.13 -9.49
N LEU A 69 -14.35 -0.31 -10.01
CA LEU A 69 -15.08 -0.61 -11.23
C LEU A 69 -14.12 -0.85 -12.41
N TYR A 70 -13.13 0.02 -12.59
CA TYR A 70 -12.13 -0.15 -13.63
C TYR A 70 -11.32 -1.44 -13.50
N LEU A 71 -10.86 -1.79 -12.28
CA LEU A 71 -10.12 -3.03 -12.04
C LEU A 71 -10.96 -4.26 -12.35
N PHE A 72 -12.22 -4.29 -11.94
CA PHE A 72 -13.12 -5.41 -12.22
C PHE A 72 -13.48 -5.53 -13.71
N ILE A 73 -13.75 -4.41 -14.39
CA ILE A 73 -14.04 -4.39 -15.83
C ILE A 73 -12.82 -4.91 -16.61
N THR A 74 -11.63 -4.38 -16.33
CA THR A 74 -10.40 -4.82 -17.01
C THR A 74 -10.08 -6.28 -16.73
N ASN A 75 -10.27 -6.73 -15.49
CA ASN A 75 -10.09 -8.13 -15.14
C ASN A 75 -11.06 -9.04 -15.91
N PHE A 76 -12.34 -8.68 -16.00
CA PHE A 76 -13.35 -9.44 -16.72
C PHE A 76 -13.05 -9.52 -18.22
N LEU A 77 -12.61 -8.41 -18.82
CA LEU A 77 -12.35 -8.34 -20.26
C LEU A 77 -11.08 -9.09 -20.69
N TYR A 78 -9.99 -9.00 -19.91
CA TYR A 78 -8.68 -9.51 -20.34
C TYR A 78 -8.25 -10.81 -19.65
N SER A 79 -8.75 -11.09 -18.46
CA SER A 79 -8.31 -12.26 -17.68
C SER A 79 -9.43 -12.82 -16.80
N PRO A 80 -10.58 -13.23 -17.39
CA PRO A 80 -11.75 -13.66 -16.62
C PRO A 80 -11.49 -14.91 -15.78
N SER A 81 -10.51 -15.74 -16.16
CA SER A 81 -10.14 -16.97 -15.45
C SER A 81 -9.39 -16.73 -14.14
N HIS A 82 -8.78 -15.56 -13.97
CA HIS A 82 -7.98 -15.24 -12.78
C HIS A 82 -8.41 -13.88 -12.21
N PRO A 83 -9.15 -13.85 -11.08
CA PRO A 83 -9.79 -12.62 -10.59
C PRO A 83 -8.80 -11.71 -9.84
N TRP A 84 -7.78 -11.23 -10.55
CA TRP A 84 -6.69 -10.43 -10.00
C TRP A 84 -7.15 -9.08 -9.41
N ALA A 85 -8.31 -8.56 -9.82
CA ALA A 85 -8.88 -7.33 -9.26
C ALA A 85 -9.08 -7.43 -7.73
N LEU A 86 -9.32 -8.65 -7.21
CA LEU A 86 -9.48 -8.89 -5.78
C LEU A 86 -8.21 -8.56 -4.98
N TYR A 87 -7.01 -8.74 -5.54
CA TYR A 87 -5.77 -8.39 -4.82
C TYR A 87 -5.67 -6.89 -4.51
N ALA A 88 -6.12 -6.05 -5.44
CA ALA A 88 -6.07 -4.60 -5.35
C ALA A 88 -7.34 -3.98 -4.75
N PHE A 89 -8.45 -4.72 -4.70
CA PHE A 89 -9.74 -4.26 -4.19
C PHE A 89 -9.68 -3.78 -2.73
N TYR A 90 -9.06 -4.56 -1.85
CA TYR A 90 -9.05 -4.28 -0.42
C TYR A 90 -8.43 -2.93 -0.05
N PRO A 91 -7.23 -2.55 -0.53
CA PRO A 91 -6.64 -1.23 -0.26
C PRO A 91 -7.55 -0.05 -0.64
N PHE A 92 -8.27 -0.14 -1.76
CA PHE A 92 -9.19 0.91 -2.20
C PHE A 92 -10.46 0.98 -1.35
N ILE A 93 -10.92 -0.11 -0.73
CA ILE A 93 -11.96 -0.04 0.30
C ILE A 93 -11.41 0.53 1.61
N TRP A 94 -10.21 0.14 1.99
CA TRP A 94 -9.60 0.54 3.24
C TRP A 94 -9.33 2.05 3.31
N TRP A 95 -9.02 2.67 2.18
CA TRP A 95 -8.69 4.10 2.12
C TRP A 95 -9.84 5.03 2.57
N PRO A 96 -11.08 4.94 2.04
CA PRO A 96 -12.23 5.70 2.55
C PRO A 96 -12.53 5.42 4.02
N ILE A 97 -12.46 4.16 4.45
CA ILE A 97 -12.67 3.77 5.85
C ILE A 97 -11.69 4.55 6.76
N MET A 98 -10.42 4.58 6.40
CA MET A 98 -9.40 5.31 7.16
C MET A 98 -9.62 6.82 7.20
N LEU A 99 -10.22 7.41 6.17
CA LEU A 99 -10.58 8.84 6.16
C LEU A 99 -11.83 9.13 7.00
N ILE A 100 -12.76 8.19 7.12
CA ILE A 100 -13.94 8.30 7.98
C ILE A 100 -13.51 8.16 9.46
N PHE A 101 -12.68 7.18 9.79
CA PHE A 101 -12.19 6.92 11.16
C PHE A 101 -11.00 7.81 11.57
N GLU A 102 -11.05 9.10 11.23
CA GLU A 102 -9.89 9.99 11.30
C GLU A 102 -9.23 10.09 12.69
N ASN A 103 -10.06 10.09 13.74
CA ASN A 103 -9.64 10.18 15.14
C ASN A 103 -9.04 8.87 15.66
N ALA A 104 -9.50 7.72 15.13
CA ALA A 104 -9.08 6.39 15.57
C ALA A 104 -7.82 5.89 14.84
N ARG A 105 -7.43 6.48 13.71
CA ARG A 105 -6.23 6.10 12.90
C ARG A 105 -4.93 5.94 13.69
N LYS A 106 -4.76 6.73 14.74
CA LYS A 106 -3.55 6.73 15.57
C LYS A 106 -3.64 5.77 16.76
N THR A 107 -4.71 4.98 16.88
CA THR A 107 -4.93 4.04 17.98
C THR A 107 -4.34 2.67 17.69
N VAL A 108 -3.72 2.09 18.71
CA VAL A 108 -3.18 0.73 18.62
C VAL A 108 -4.32 -0.27 18.34
N SER A 109 -5.49 -0.07 18.95
CA SER A 109 -6.67 -0.93 18.74
C SER A 109 -7.11 -0.98 17.28
N LEU A 110 -7.22 0.18 16.60
CA LEU A 110 -7.56 0.18 15.18
C LEU A 110 -6.46 -0.45 14.33
N GLY A 111 -5.19 -0.21 14.67
CA GLY A 111 -4.06 -0.87 14.00
C GLY A 111 -4.11 -2.39 14.11
N LEU A 112 -4.46 -2.93 15.29
CA LEU A 112 -4.63 -4.37 15.51
C LEU A 112 -5.81 -4.93 14.72
N ILE A 113 -6.98 -4.28 14.79
CA ILE A 113 -8.18 -4.71 14.06
C ILE A 113 -7.93 -4.65 12.54
N GLY A 114 -7.36 -3.55 12.04
CA GLY A 114 -7.04 -3.38 10.63
C GLY A 114 -6.02 -4.41 10.14
N SER A 115 -4.98 -4.67 10.93
CA SER A 115 -4.01 -5.73 10.63
C SER A 115 -4.67 -7.10 10.57
N PHE A 116 -5.51 -7.44 11.55
CA PHE A 116 -6.22 -8.71 11.59
C PHE A 116 -7.13 -8.90 10.37
N ILE A 117 -7.94 -7.89 10.03
CA ILE A 117 -8.82 -7.92 8.86
C ILE A 117 -8.00 -8.08 7.57
N THR A 118 -6.90 -7.34 7.43
CA THR A 118 -6.00 -7.40 6.26
C THR A 118 -5.40 -8.80 6.11
N ILE A 119 -4.86 -9.36 7.19
CA ILE A 119 -4.24 -10.69 7.21
C ILE A 119 -5.27 -11.75 6.86
N MET A 120 -6.46 -11.71 7.47
CA MET A 120 -7.55 -12.65 7.18
C MET A 120 -8.00 -12.55 5.72
N TYR A 121 -8.21 -11.35 5.20
CA TYR A 121 -8.60 -11.13 3.82
C TYR A 121 -7.59 -11.76 2.84
N TYR A 122 -6.30 -11.41 2.99
CA TYR A 122 -5.27 -11.91 2.07
C TYR A 122 -4.96 -13.39 2.29
N SER A 123 -5.09 -13.93 3.50
CA SER A 123 -4.94 -15.38 3.74
C SER A 123 -6.05 -16.19 3.08
N ILE A 124 -7.30 -15.75 3.18
CA ILE A 124 -8.44 -16.37 2.48
C ILE A 124 -8.22 -16.30 0.98
N LEU A 125 -7.81 -15.13 0.47
CA LEU A 125 -7.55 -14.94 -0.96
C LEU A 125 -6.42 -15.83 -1.46
N ASN A 126 -5.37 -16.02 -0.66
CA ASN A 126 -4.25 -16.90 -0.95
C ASN A 126 -4.69 -18.35 -1.04
N MET A 127 -5.46 -18.84 -0.07
CA MET A 127 -5.97 -20.21 -0.08
C MET A 127 -6.94 -20.46 -1.24
N ALA A 128 -7.77 -19.48 -1.58
CA ALA A 128 -8.81 -19.63 -2.59
C ALA A 128 -8.28 -19.54 -4.04
N ILE A 129 -7.35 -18.63 -4.34
CA ILE A 129 -6.94 -18.33 -5.73
C ILE A 129 -5.55 -18.89 -6.06
N SER A 130 -4.62 -18.90 -5.12
CA SER A 130 -3.23 -19.28 -5.40
C SER A 130 -2.59 -20.03 -4.23
N PRO A 131 -3.08 -21.23 -3.89
CA PRO A 131 -2.64 -21.98 -2.70
C PRO A 131 -1.21 -22.50 -2.79
N GLY A 132 -0.62 -22.56 -4.00
CA GLY A 132 0.71 -23.14 -4.23
C GLY A 132 1.87 -22.38 -3.58
N TYR A 133 1.66 -21.14 -3.15
CA TYR A 133 2.67 -20.34 -2.45
C TYR A 133 1.99 -19.41 -1.42
N PRO A 134 2.44 -19.36 -0.16
CA PRO A 134 1.80 -18.58 0.90
C PRO A 134 2.16 -17.07 0.80
N TRP A 135 1.86 -16.42 -0.33
CA TRP A 135 2.18 -15.00 -0.56
C TRP A 135 1.50 -14.04 0.43
N ALA A 136 0.47 -14.48 1.17
CA ALA A 136 -0.16 -13.68 2.22
C ALA A 136 0.81 -13.25 3.34
N ILE A 137 1.98 -13.91 3.49
CA ILE A 137 3.03 -13.50 4.43
C ILE A 137 3.54 -12.08 4.16
N TYR A 138 3.54 -11.62 2.90
CA TYR A 138 4.04 -10.30 2.51
C TYR A 138 3.14 -9.14 2.97
N PRO A 139 1.83 -9.10 2.62
CA PRO A 139 0.95 -8.06 3.15
C PRO A 139 0.78 -8.17 4.67
N SER A 140 0.82 -9.38 5.23
CA SER A 140 0.82 -9.60 6.69
C SER A 140 2.03 -8.94 7.35
N PHE A 141 3.21 -9.07 6.74
CA PHE A 141 4.42 -8.41 7.20
C PHE A 141 4.26 -6.90 7.26
N ILE A 142 3.78 -6.29 6.16
CA ILE A 142 3.63 -4.84 6.04
C ILE A 142 2.60 -4.31 7.05
N VAL A 143 1.44 -4.95 7.18
CA VAL A 143 0.34 -4.37 7.95
C VAL A 143 0.61 -4.39 9.46
N LEU A 144 1.31 -5.39 9.99
CA LEU A 144 1.63 -5.50 11.42
C LEU A 144 2.63 -4.45 11.91
N TRP A 145 3.36 -3.78 11.01
CA TRP A 145 4.14 -2.59 11.38
C TRP A 145 3.26 -1.50 11.97
N TRP A 146 2.01 -1.39 11.53
CA TRP A 146 1.12 -0.32 11.97
C TRP A 146 0.86 -0.34 13.49
N PRO A 147 0.34 -1.42 14.11
CA PRO A 147 0.19 -1.48 15.56
C PRO A 147 1.54 -1.47 16.30
N LEU A 148 2.59 -2.10 15.74
CA LEU A 148 3.92 -2.16 16.36
C LEU A 148 4.53 -0.75 16.55
N VAL A 149 4.49 0.07 15.49
CA VAL A 149 5.00 1.46 15.51
C VAL A 149 4.16 2.30 16.47
N LEU A 150 2.82 2.23 16.37
CA LEU A 150 1.93 3.03 17.23
C LEU A 150 2.14 2.75 18.72
N TYR A 151 2.34 1.49 19.10
CA TYR A 151 2.59 1.11 20.49
C TYR A 151 3.87 1.73 21.05
N HIS A 152 4.96 1.68 20.27
CA HIS A 152 6.27 2.15 20.73
C HIS A 152 6.43 3.66 20.67
N VAL A 153 5.84 4.31 19.66
CA VAL A 153 5.82 5.78 19.56
C VAL A 153 5.07 6.38 20.75
N ARG A 154 3.93 5.80 21.15
CA ARG A 154 3.17 6.26 22.32
C ARG A 154 3.91 6.11 23.64
N SER A 155 4.73 5.07 23.77
CA SER A 155 5.48 4.78 24.99
C SER A 155 6.87 5.44 25.02
N ASN A 156 7.29 6.13 23.94
CA ASN A 156 8.62 6.70 23.75
C ASN A 156 9.77 5.68 23.93
N LYS A 157 9.51 4.39 23.69
CA LYS A 157 10.49 3.30 23.89
C LYS A 157 11.17 2.92 22.57
N PHE A 158 11.90 3.87 21.98
CA PHE A 158 12.54 3.70 20.67
C PHE A 158 13.61 2.58 20.63
N PHE A 159 14.32 2.35 21.73
CA PHE A 159 15.26 1.23 21.82
C PHE A 159 14.53 -0.13 21.79
N GLN A 160 13.46 -0.30 22.57
CA GLN A 160 12.66 -1.53 22.56
C GLN A 160 12.02 -1.77 21.18
N PHE A 161 11.57 -0.69 20.53
CA PHE A 161 11.09 -0.75 19.15
C PHE A 161 12.15 -1.31 18.20
N SER A 162 13.40 -0.82 18.27
CA SER A 162 14.47 -1.31 17.40
C SER A 162 14.75 -2.81 17.59
N ILE A 163 14.67 -3.33 18.82
CA ILE A 163 14.83 -4.76 19.10
C ILE A 163 13.65 -5.55 18.51
N LEU A 164 12.42 -5.17 18.83
CA LEU A 164 11.23 -5.90 18.37
C LEU A 164 11.05 -5.82 16.86
N ALA A 165 11.31 -4.67 16.24
CA ALA A 165 11.29 -4.51 14.79
C ALA A 165 12.38 -5.36 14.13
N SER A 166 13.58 -5.43 14.70
CA SER A 166 14.65 -6.28 14.17
C SER A 166 14.33 -7.76 14.25
N LEU A 167 13.79 -8.20 15.39
CA LEU A 167 13.30 -9.58 15.55
C LEU A 167 12.19 -9.87 14.55
N TYR A 168 11.24 -8.94 14.38
CA TYR A 168 10.12 -9.08 13.46
C TYR A 168 10.56 -9.21 12.00
N ILE A 169 11.47 -8.34 11.54
CA ILE A 169 12.08 -8.43 10.21
C ILE A 169 12.84 -9.74 10.05
N SER A 170 13.57 -10.17 11.09
CA SER A 170 14.35 -11.41 11.03
C SER A 170 13.45 -12.63 10.87
N ILE A 171 12.37 -12.73 11.65
CA ILE A 171 11.36 -13.78 11.52
C ILE A 171 10.77 -13.78 10.12
N PHE A 172 10.43 -12.61 9.57
CA PHE A 172 9.91 -12.50 8.21
C PHE A 172 10.89 -13.07 7.16
N PHE A 173 12.17 -12.69 7.20
CA PHE A 173 13.15 -13.22 6.25
C PHE A 173 13.42 -14.72 6.40
N ILE A 174 13.42 -15.23 7.64
CA ILE A 174 13.50 -16.68 7.90
C ILE A 174 12.31 -17.39 7.25
N LEU A 175 11.08 -16.90 7.46
CA LEU A 175 9.88 -17.50 6.87
C LEU A 175 9.90 -17.45 5.34
N VAL A 176 10.26 -16.32 4.74
CA VAL A 176 10.36 -16.19 3.28
C VAL A 176 11.41 -17.14 2.71
N ASN A 177 12.54 -17.29 3.38
CA ASN A 177 13.61 -18.20 2.97
C ASN A 177 13.18 -19.67 3.05
N MET A 178 12.57 -20.09 4.17
CA MET A 178 12.04 -21.44 4.35
C MET A 178 11.01 -21.81 3.28
N VAL A 179 10.15 -20.86 2.89
CA VAL A 179 9.08 -21.10 1.91
C VAL A 179 9.60 -21.04 0.47
N SER A 180 10.48 -20.09 0.16
CA SER A 180 10.85 -19.79 -1.24
C SER A 180 12.07 -20.57 -1.72
N SER A 181 13.04 -20.81 -0.83
CA SER A 181 14.33 -21.40 -1.19
C SER A 181 14.98 -22.04 0.04
N PRO A 182 14.41 -23.16 0.57
CA PRO A 182 14.87 -23.78 1.82
C PRO A 182 16.30 -24.31 1.76
N ASN A 183 16.83 -24.53 0.56
CA ASN A 183 18.19 -25.05 0.34
C ASN A 183 19.27 -23.97 0.34
N GLU A 184 18.89 -22.69 0.36
CA GLU A 184 19.81 -21.55 0.27
C GLU A 184 19.67 -20.67 1.51
N ILE A 185 20.76 -20.33 2.21
CA ILE A 185 20.72 -19.62 3.51
C ILE A 185 20.76 -18.09 3.38
N TRP A 186 20.13 -17.51 2.35
CA TRP A 186 20.25 -16.08 2.06
C TRP A 186 19.61 -15.16 3.11
N ALA A 187 18.71 -15.65 3.97
CA ALA A 187 18.10 -14.84 5.04
C ALA A 187 19.13 -14.25 6.02
N VAL A 188 20.29 -14.88 6.18
CA VAL A 188 21.35 -14.41 7.09
C VAL A 188 21.84 -13.00 6.73
N TYR A 189 21.92 -12.66 5.44
CA TYR A 189 22.43 -11.37 4.98
C TYR A 189 21.55 -10.18 5.41
N PRO A 190 20.23 -10.14 5.13
CA PRO A 190 19.37 -9.05 5.60
C PRO A 190 19.21 -9.06 7.13
N ILE A 191 19.20 -10.23 7.79
CA ILE A 191 19.15 -10.32 9.25
C ILE A 191 20.36 -9.61 9.86
N PHE A 192 21.57 -9.93 9.37
CA PHE A 192 22.79 -9.29 9.85
C PHE A 192 22.75 -7.78 9.69
N MET A 193 22.26 -7.28 8.53
CA MET A 193 22.09 -5.83 8.30
C MET A 193 21.15 -5.19 9.33
N VAL A 194 20.03 -5.84 9.64
CA VAL A 194 19.01 -5.28 10.52
C VAL A 194 19.45 -5.27 11.99
N LEU A 195 20.29 -6.22 12.42
CA LEU A 195 20.85 -6.25 13.78
C LEU A 195 21.72 -5.03 14.13
N TRP A 196 22.24 -4.30 13.14
CA TRP A 196 22.92 -3.02 13.36
C TRP A 196 22.00 -1.91 13.89
N TRP A 197 20.69 -2.04 13.71
CA TRP A 197 19.73 -1.06 14.19
C TRP A 197 19.64 -1.00 15.72
N PRO A 198 19.37 -2.11 16.45
CA PRO A 198 19.39 -2.08 17.91
C PRO A 198 20.78 -1.79 18.46
N LEU A 199 21.86 -2.24 17.79
CA LEU A 199 23.23 -1.94 18.21
C LEU A 199 23.55 -0.44 18.14
N SER A 200 23.18 0.23 17.05
CA SER A 200 23.36 1.68 16.90
C SER A 200 22.50 2.46 17.90
N MET A 201 21.25 2.05 18.11
CA MET A 201 20.37 2.65 19.11
C MET A 201 20.89 2.46 20.53
N TYR A 202 21.43 1.29 20.86
CA TYR A 202 22.07 1.03 22.16
C TYR A 202 23.22 1.99 22.41
N TYR A 203 24.16 2.08 21.46
CA TYR A 203 25.33 2.95 21.59
C TYR A 203 24.94 4.43 21.71
N TYR A 204 24.04 4.93 20.86
CA TYR A 204 23.60 6.33 20.92
C TYR A 204 22.81 6.67 22.18
N TYR A 205 21.95 5.76 22.66
CA TYR A 205 21.08 6.02 23.80
C TYR A 205 21.81 5.90 25.15
N PHE A 206 22.63 4.86 25.32
CA PHE A 206 23.31 4.61 26.60
C PHE A 206 24.63 5.36 26.74
N LYS A 207 25.48 5.42 25.70
CA LYS A 207 26.79 6.11 25.77
C LYS A 207 26.64 7.62 25.97
N ARG A 208 25.62 8.24 25.35
CA ARG A 208 25.35 9.67 25.53
C ARG A 208 24.89 10.00 26.95
N LYS A 209 24.16 9.08 27.58
CA LYS A 209 23.67 9.23 28.95
C LYS A 209 24.79 9.09 30.00
N GLU A 210 25.80 8.27 29.71
CA GLU A 210 27.02 8.18 30.51
C GLU A 210 27.92 9.42 30.35
N SER A 211 28.02 10.02 29.16
CA SER A 211 28.84 11.23 28.95
C SER A 211 28.31 12.52 29.57
N ILE A 212 27.05 12.53 30.02
CA ILE A 212 26.38 13.71 30.62
C ILE A 212 26.30 13.58 32.15
N ARG A 213 26.64 12.41 32.71
CA ARG A 213 26.77 12.18 34.16
C ARG A 213 28.21 12.36 34.59
#